data_AF-A0A832ZJJ7-F1
#
_entry.id   AF-A0A832ZJJ7-F1
#
_cell.length_a   1.000
_cell.length_b   1.000
_cell.length_c   1.000
_cell.angle_alpha   90.00
_cell.angle_beta   90.00
_cell.angle_gamma   90.00
#
_symmetry.space_group_name_H-M   'P 1'
#
loop_
_entity.id
_entity.type
_entity.pdbx_description
1 polymer ?
#
loop_
_entity_poly.entity_id
_entity_poly.type
_entity_poly.pdbx_seq_one_letter_code
_entity_poly.pdbx_strand_id
1 'polypeptide(L)'
;MLKTKLISFYKRNPEVLGDMIKVAQNREIGYMFEDGTFGKRPYILENEGDIFELIKKGAVSFHMSVERWLNPLELSTKLKKTQLNELRLGWDLIIDLDSKNFNIARYTAKLIIDLLTGKEIHPIYIKYSGGKGFHIAVPWELFPKEVTVPKGDELIKEDTKNLFPELARTLASYIAYKIEEDLKKFIERNWDINEIINEYNLNILPEQLSPFHLIEIDTILISSRHLFRMPYSINEKTGRISIPIDPKDTDTFNPEIADIDYYVYEGIPFLTE
;
A
#
# COMPACT_ATOMS: atom_id res chain seq x y z
N MET A 1 1.65 23.29 14.13
CA MET A 1 0.24 23.03 14.50
C MET A 1 -0.11 21.54 14.33
N LEU A 2 0.34 20.91 13.24
CA LEU A 2 0.13 19.49 12.96
C LEU A 2 0.75 18.55 14.02
N LYS A 3 1.98 18.82 14.47
CA LYS A 3 2.63 18.06 15.56
C LYS A 3 1.77 17.88 16.82
N THR A 4 1.15 18.96 17.32
CA THR A 4 0.30 18.88 18.53
C THR A 4 -0.99 18.09 18.27
N LYS A 5 -1.56 18.22 17.07
CA LYS A 5 -2.71 17.41 16.64
C LYS A 5 -2.36 15.93 16.58
N LEU A 6 -1.24 15.56 15.95
CA LEU A 6 -0.74 14.18 15.87
C LEU A 6 -0.56 13.56 17.26
N ILE A 7 0.14 14.26 18.16
CA ILE A 7 0.33 13.76 19.53
C ILE A 7 -1.01 13.55 20.23
N SER A 8 -1.95 14.49 20.08
CA SER A 8 -3.27 14.39 20.71
C SER A 8 -4.10 13.24 20.12
N PHE A 9 -4.05 13.05 18.80
CA PHE A 9 -4.71 11.96 18.10
C PHE A 9 -4.22 10.61 18.62
N TYR A 10 -2.92 10.35 18.56
CA TYR A 10 -2.36 9.06 18.98
C TYR A 10 -2.55 8.81 20.49
N LYS A 11 -2.52 9.84 21.34
CA LYS A 11 -2.85 9.69 22.77
C LYS A 11 -4.30 9.31 23.04
N ARG A 12 -5.24 9.78 22.20
CA ARG A 12 -6.67 9.45 22.31
C ARG A 12 -7.02 8.09 21.72
N ASN A 13 -6.14 7.53 20.90
CA ASN A 13 -6.34 6.26 20.19
C ASN A 13 -5.15 5.31 20.49
N PRO A 14 -5.00 4.81 21.73
CA PRO A 14 -3.94 3.87 22.07
C PRO A 14 -4.03 2.56 21.26
N GLU A 15 -5.22 2.12 20.88
CA GLU A 15 -5.44 0.94 20.05
C GLU A 15 -4.79 1.08 18.67
N VAL A 16 -4.88 2.28 18.09
CA VAL A 16 -4.21 2.63 16.83
C VAL A 16 -2.69 2.49 16.96
N LEU A 17 -2.10 2.97 18.07
CA LEU A 17 -0.67 2.83 18.30
C LEU A 17 -0.26 1.37 18.44
N GLY A 18 -1.02 0.59 19.21
CA GLY A 18 -0.80 -0.84 19.37
C GLY A 18 -0.79 -1.57 18.02
N ASP A 19 -1.73 -1.25 17.15
CA ASP A 19 -1.77 -1.85 15.80
C ASP A 19 -0.63 -1.37 14.91
N MET A 20 -0.26 -0.08 14.96
CA MET A 20 0.94 0.43 14.25
C MET A 20 2.20 -0.34 14.65
N ILE A 21 2.38 -0.66 15.94
CA ILE A 21 3.53 -1.43 16.41
C ILE A 21 3.46 -2.89 15.92
N LYS A 22 2.29 -3.53 15.95
CA LYS A 22 2.11 -4.90 15.43
C LYS A 22 2.48 -4.98 13.95
N VAL A 23 1.96 -4.09 13.11
CA VAL A 23 2.22 -4.12 11.65
C VAL A 23 3.65 -3.74 11.29
N ALA A 24 4.34 -2.99 12.17
CA ALA A 24 5.74 -2.63 12.03
C ALA A 24 6.70 -3.81 12.26
N GLN A 25 6.23 -4.90 12.88
CA GLN A 25 7.09 -6.04 13.21
C GLN A 25 7.77 -6.60 11.97
N ASN A 26 9.06 -6.87 12.11
CA ASN A 26 9.93 -7.35 11.03
C ASN A 26 9.95 -6.44 9.80
N ARG A 27 9.62 -5.15 9.90
CA ARG A 27 9.69 -4.23 8.75
C ARG A 27 10.68 -3.11 8.96
N GLU A 28 11.22 -2.63 7.85
CA GLU A 28 11.92 -1.37 7.84
C GLU A 28 10.90 -0.23 7.90
N ILE A 29 11.11 0.71 8.81
CA ILE A 29 10.30 1.90 8.96
C ILE A 29 10.99 3.10 8.33
N GLY A 30 10.22 3.87 7.57
CA GLY A 30 10.58 5.22 7.14
C GLY A 30 9.62 6.23 7.77
N TYR A 31 10.16 7.29 8.32
CA TYR A 31 9.38 8.43 8.82
C TYR A 31 9.68 9.66 7.97
N MET A 32 8.68 10.51 7.77
CA MET A 32 8.74 11.64 6.85
C MET A 32 8.35 12.94 7.57
N PHE A 33 9.03 14.03 7.21
CA PHE A 33 8.79 15.38 7.73
C PHE A 33 7.75 16.13 6.90
N GLU A 34 7.29 17.29 7.37
CA GLU A 34 6.25 18.11 6.68
C GLU A 34 6.68 18.56 5.27
N ASP A 35 7.99 18.68 5.02
CA ASP A 35 8.53 19.03 3.70
C ASP A 35 8.61 17.84 2.72
N GLY A 36 8.12 16.66 3.13
CA GLY A 36 8.15 15.44 2.34
C GLY A 36 9.49 14.71 2.35
N THR A 37 10.47 15.16 3.13
CA THR A 37 11.77 14.48 3.23
C THR A 37 11.70 13.29 4.18
N PHE A 38 12.34 12.18 3.80
CA PHE A 38 12.47 11.02 4.68
C PHE A 38 13.59 11.24 5.70
N GLY A 39 13.36 10.78 6.91
CA GLY A 39 14.37 10.63 7.94
C GLY A 39 15.37 9.50 7.66
N LYS A 40 16.26 9.27 8.63
CA LYS A 40 17.32 8.27 8.49
C LYS A 40 16.73 6.87 8.46
N ARG A 41 17.24 6.04 7.54
CA ARG A 41 16.87 4.64 7.33
C ARG A 41 18.11 3.71 7.39
N PRO A 42 17.96 2.44 7.80
CA PRO A 42 16.73 1.81 8.28
C PRO A 42 16.34 2.31 9.69
N TYR A 43 15.06 2.19 10.03
CA TYR A 43 14.52 2.43 11.36
C TYR A 43 13.56 1.28 11.72
N ILE A 44 13.29 1.09 13.01
CA ILE A 44 12.30 0.13 13.52
C ILE A 44 11.42 0.83 14.58
N LEU A 45 10.20 0.35 14.77
CA LEU A 45 9.35 0.74 15.89
C LEU A 45 9.24 -0.46 16.82
N GLU A 46 9.78 -0.35 18.04
CA GLU A 46 9.74 -1.40 19.06
C GLU A 46 8.55 -1.21 20.00
N ASN A 47 8.18 0.05 20.26
CA ASN A 47 7.10 0.39 21.17
C ASN A 47 6.40 1.71 20.76
N GLU A 48 5.23 1.96 21.33
CA GLU A 48 4.40 3.14 21.04
C GLU A 48 5.12 4.47 21.33
N GLY A 49 6.04 4.46 22.31
CA GLY A 49 6.88 5.62 22.65
C GLY A 49 7.76 6.08 21.49
N ASP A 50 8.23 5.17 20.65
CA ASP A 50 9.08 5.49 19.49
C ASP A 50 8.37 6.40 18.50
N ILE A 51 7.06 6.19 18.30
CA ILE A 51 6.22 7.04 17.44
C ILE A 51 6.19 8.46 18.01
N PHE A 52 5.96 8.62 19.31
CA PHE A 52 5.95 9.94 19.96
C PHE A 52 7.32 10.63 19.89
N GLU A 53 8.42 9.91 20.05
CA GLU A 53 9.76 10.48 19.93
C GLU A 53 10.06 10.94 18.50
N LEU A 54 9.63 10.20 17.49
CA LEU A 54 9.75 10.63 16.10
C LEU A 54 8.89 11.87 15.81
N ILE A 55 7.65 11.94 16.31
CA ILE A 55 6.80 13.14 16.20
C ILE A 55 7.44 14.33 16.92
N LYS A 56 8.08 14.11 18.08
CA LYS A 56 8.84 15.16 18.78
C LYS A 56 9.99 15.70 17.92
N LYS A 57 10.65 14.84 17.14
CA LYS A 57 11.69 15.20 16.17
C LYS A 57 11.15 15.80 14.86
N GLY A 58 9.82 15.87 14.69
CA GLY A 58 9.17 16.52 13.55
C GLY A 58 8.58 15.56 12.51
N ALA A 59 8.61 14.25 12.75
CA ALA A 59 7.94 13.30 11.86
C ALA A 59 6.42 13.53 11.85
N VAL A 60 5.82 13.44 10.67
CA VAL A 60 4.37 13.59 10.47
C VAL A 60 3.72 12.43 9.73
N SER A 61 4.51 11.61 9.03
CA SER A 61 4.04 10.40 8.36
C SER A 61 5.02 9.25 8.59
N PHE A 62 4.48 8.03 8.62
CA PHE A 62 5.16 6.77 8.84
C PHE A 62 4.83 5.79 7.70
N HIS A 63 5.87 5.13 7.22
CA HIS A 63 5.85 4.20 6.12
C HIS A 63 6.58 2.92 6.54
N MET A 64 6.20 1.79 5.96
CA MET A 64 6.81 0.49 6.24
C MET A 64 7.15 -0.25 4.97
N SER A 65 8.16 -1.12 5.04
CA SER A 65 8.56 -1.91 3.88
C SER A 65 7.53 -2.97 3.51
N VAL A 66 7.38 -3.17 2.20
CA VAL A 66 6.62 -4.31 1.63
C VAL A 66 7.25 -5.64 2.06
N GLU A 67 8.58 -5.71 2.01
CA GLU A 67 9.37 -6.84 2.49
C GLU A 67 9.38 -6.91 4.02
N ARG A 68 9.42 -8.14 4.54
CA ARG A 68 9.65 -8.47 5.95
C ARG A 68 11.04 -9.05 6.13
N TRP A 69 11.72 -8.64 7.18
CA TRP A 69 13.15 -8.85 7.42
C TRP A 69 13.40 -9.50 8.78
N LEU A 70 14.40 -10.36 8.83
CA LEU A 70 14.86 -10.99 10.06
C LEU A 70 15.38 -9.93 11.03
N ASN A 71 16.21 -9.00 10.54
CA ASN A 71 16.70 -7.85 11.28
C ASN A 71 16.74 -6.60 10.36
N PRO A 72 15.71 -5.72 10.41
CA PRO A 72 15.67 -4.53 9.55
C PRO A 72 16.85 -3.57 9.73
N LEU A 73 17.51 -3.57 10.90
CA LEU A 73 18.65 -2.67 11.16
C LEU A 73 19.92 -3.06 10.41
N GLU A 74 20.01 -4.28 9.88
CA GLU A 74 21.13 -4.73 9.03
C GLU A 74 21.01 -4.26 7.57
N LEU A 75 19.87 -3.68 7.19
CA LEU A 75 19.65 -3.23 5.83
C LEU A 75 20.55 -2.06 5.45
N SER A 76 21.12 -2.13 4.24
CA SER A 76 21.94 -1.07 3.67
C SER A 76 21.81 -1.03 2.16
N THR A 77 21.98 0.15 1.56
CA THR A 77 22.02 0.31 0.09
C THR A 77 23.24 -0.36 -0.54
N LYS A 78 24.22 -0.78 0.26
CA LYS A 78 25.43 -1.48 -0.20
C LYS A 78 25.26 -3.00 -0.31
N LEU A 79 24.16 -3.56 0.21
CA LEU A 79 23.93 -5.00 0.17
C LEU A 79 23.60 -5.48 -1.24
N LYS A 80 24.15 -6.63 -1.63
CA LYS A 80 23.78 -7.32 -2.87
C LYS A 80 22.42 -8.01 -2.71
N LYS A 81 21.75 -8.31 -3.83
CA LYS A 81 20.48 -9.04 -3.86
C LYS A 81 20.51 -10.35 -3.06
N THR A 82 21.60 -11.13 -3.16
CA THR A 82 21.74 -12.38 -2.42
C THR A 82 21.77 -12.18 -0.90
N GLN A 83 22.43 -11.12 -0.42
CA GLN A 83 22.48 -10.78 1.00
C GLN A 83 21.14 -10.26 1.50
N LEU A 84 20.42 -9.50 0.67
CA LEU A 84 19.04 -9.10 0.98
C LEU A 84 18.11 -10.32 1.08
N ASN A 85 18.28 -11.31 0.20
CA ASN A 85 17.51 -12.56 0.25
C ASN A 85 17.76 -13.36 1.55
N GLU A 86 19.00 -13.37 2.05
CA GLU A 86 19.36 -14.00 3.33
C GLU A 86 18.65 -13.33 4.52
N LEU A 87 18.50 -12.00 4.48
CA LEU A 87 17.80 -11.23 5.51
C LEU A 87 16.27 -11.27 5.37
N ARG A 88 15.74 -11.68 4.21
CA ARG A 88 14.30 -11.63 3.94
C ARG A 88 13.58 -12.83 4.55
N LEU A 89 12.52 -12.53 5.29
CA LEU A 89 11.53 -13.50 5.76
C LEU A 89 10.48 -13.76 4.69
N GLY A 90 9.93 -12.69 4.12
CA GLY A 90 8.87 -12.72 3.11
C GLY A 90 8.57 -11.32 2.58
N TRP A 91 7.47 -11.17 1.85
CA TRP A 91 7.01 -9.90 1.31
C TRP A 91 5.52 -9.99 1.00
N ASP A 92 4.74 -9.00 1.42
CA ASP A 92 3.32 -8.97 1.11
C ASP A 92 3.11 -8.43 -0.30
N LEU A 93 2.09 -8.89 -1.00
CA LEU A 93 1.69 -8.23 -2.24
C LEU A 93 0.90 -6.97 -1.86
N ILE A 94 1.49 -5.80 -2.08
CA ILE A 94 0.83 -4.50 -1.91
C ILE A 94 0.54 -3.93 -3.29
N ILE A 95 -0.74 -3.67 -3.55
CA ILE A 95 -1.21 -3.00 -4.76
C ILE A 95 -1.64 -1.60 -4.34
N ASP A 96 -0.84 -0.60 -4.72
CA ASP A 96 -1.15 0.80 -4.51
C ASP A 96 -1.97 1.33 -5.70
N LEU A 97 -3.11 1.96 -5.39
CA LEU A 97 -4.07 2.49 -6.34
C LEU A 97 -4.19 3.99 -6.09
N ASP A 98 -3.78 4.83 -7.04
CA ASP A 98 -3.96 6.29 -6.95
C ASP A 98 -4.57 6.86 -8.23
N SER A 99 -5.58 7.71 -8.08
CA SER A 99 -6.28 8.35 -9.20
C SER A 99 -6.65 9.78 -8.85
N LYS A 100 -6.67 10.67 -9.85
CA LYS A 100 -7.25 12.01 -9.68
C LYS A 100 -8.72 11.93 -9.28
N ASN A 101 -9.44 10.94 -9.78
CA ASN A 101 -10.84 10.65 -9.51
C ASN A 101 -10.99 9.46 -8.54
N PHE A 102 -11.46 9.76 -7.33
CA PHE A 102 -11.62 8.78 -6.26
C PHE A 102 -12.61 7.65 -6.59
N ASN A 103 -13.65 7.93 -7.40
CA ASN A 103 -14.62 6.90 -7.80
C ASN A 103 -13.98 5.82 -8.67
N ILE A 104 -13.04 6.21 -9.54
CA ILE A 104 -12.25 5.25 -10.33
C ILE A 104 -11.40 4.39 -9.39
N ALA A 105 -10.64 4.99 -8.46
CA ALA A 105 -9.83 4.23 -7.51
C ALA A 105 -10.65 3.25 -6.66
N ARG A 106 -11.82 3.69 -6.18
CA ARG A 106 -12.75 2.87 -5.39
C ARG A 106 -13.29 1.68 -6.19
N TYR A 107 -13.73 1.93 -7.43
CA TYR A 107 -14.24 0.85 -8.28
C TYR A 107 -13.12 -0.11 -8.71
N THR A 108 -11.92 0.39 -9.01
CA THR A 108 -10.73 -0.46 -9.25
C THR A 108 -10.42 -1.33 -8.05
N ALA A 109 -10.45 -0.77 -6.83
CA ALA A 109 -10.23 -1.53 -5.60
C ALA A 109 -11.25 -2.67 -5.44
N LYS A 110 -12.54 -2.37 -5.69
CA LYS A 110 -13.61 -3.37 -5.69
C LYS A 110 -13.36 -4.49 -6.70
N LEU A 111 -13.00 -4.19 -7.95
CA LEU A 111 -12.72 -5.21 -8.96
C LEU A 111 -11.57 -6.14 -8.54
N ILE A 112 -10.54 -5.60 -7.90
CA ILE A 112 -9.41 -6.40 -7.40
C ILE A 112 -9.84 -7.30 -6.25
N ILE A 113 -10.60 -6.77 -5.29
CA ILE A 113 -11.13 -7.57 -4.17
C ILE A 113 -12.03 -8.70 -4.69
N ASP A 114 -12.92 -8.41 -5.63
CA ASP A 114 -13.82 -9.40 -6.24
C ASP A 114 -13.02 -10.47 -7.00
N LEU A 115 -11.98 -10.07 -7.76
CA LEU A 115 -11.10 -10.98 -8.49
C LEU A 115 -10.34 -11.93 -7.54
N LEU A 116 -9.77 -11.41 -6.46
CA LEU A 116 -9.00 -12.20 -5.49
C LEU A 116 -9.93 -13.12 -4.68
N THR A 117 -11.09 -12.63 -4.28
CA THR A 117 -12.14 -13.41 -3.57
C THR A 117 -12.66 -14.54 -4.45
N GLY A 118 -12.94 -14.27 -5.74
CA GLY A 118 -13.36 -15.30 -6.70
C GLY A 118 -12.29 -16.36 -6.99
N LYS A 119 -11.04 -16.12 -6.57
CA LYS A 119 -9.93 -17.08 -6.59
C LYS A 119 -9.67 -17.74 -5.24
N GLU A 120 -10.57 -17.53 -4.28
CA GLU A 120 -10.48 -18.08 -2.91
C GLU A 120 -9.22 -17.63 -2.15
N ILE A 121 -8.68 -16.44 -2.49
CA ILE A 121 -7.53 -15.86 -1.80
C ILE A 121 -8.05 -15.07 -0.60
N HIS A 122 -7.83 -15.59 0.62
CA HIS A 122 -8.20 -14.94 1.87
C HIS A 122 -7.17 -15.19 2.97
N PRO A 123 -6.95 -14.23 3.90
CA PRO A 123 -7.58 -12.90 3.94
C PRO A 123 -7.01 -11.92 2.91
N ILE A 124 -7.82 -10.92 2.53
CA ILE A 124 -7.42 -9.75 1.73
C ILE A 124 -7.63 -8.54 2.63
N TYR A 125 -6.62 -7.68 2.70
CA TYR A 125 -6.71 -6.45 3.46
C TYR A 125 -6.78 -5.25 2.52
N ILE A 126 -7.55 -4.24 2.89
CA ILE A 126 -7.60 -2.97 2.18
C ILE A 126 -7.52 -1.82 3.18
N LYS A 127 -6.87 -0.73 2.77
CA LYS A 127 -6.90 0.53 3.49
C LYS A 127 -7.03 1.70 2.55
N TYR A 128 -7.71 2.75 3.01
CA TYR A 128 -7.61 4.07 2.41
C TYR A 128 -6.19 4.62 2.63
N SER A 129 -5.57 5.22 1.61
CA SER A 129 -4.18 5.72 1.69
C SER A 129 -4.05 7.05 2.42
N GLY A 130 -5.17 7.66 2.82
CA GLY A 130 -5.24 9.07 3.26
C GLY A 130 -5.25 10.07 2.10
N GLY A 131 -5.00 9.61 0.86
CA GLY A 131 -4.91 10.44 -0.34
C GLY A 131 -6.13 10.32 -1.25
N LYS A 132 -5.92 9.92 -2.50
CA LYS A 132 -7.00 9.72 -3.48
C LYS A 132 -7.14 8.25 -3.87
N GLY A 133 -6.71 7.36 -2.99
CA GLY A 133 -6.37 6.00 -3.35
C GLY A 133 -6.52 4.99 -2.22
N PHE A 134 -6.25 3.75 -2.57
CA PHE A 134 -6.34 2.60 -1.67
C PHE A 134 -5.08 1.75 -1.80
N HIS A 135 -4.71 1.06 -0.72
CA HIS A 135 -3.75 -0.02 -0.81
C HIS A 135 -4.48 -1.32 -0.54
N ILE A 136 -4.31 -2.30 -1.41
CA ILE A 136 -4.78 -3.68 -1.20
C ILE A 136 -3.58 -4.53 -0.87
N ALA A 137 -3.70 -5.38 0.15
CA ALA A 137 -2.65 -6.26 0.59
C ALA A 137 -3.10 -7.72 0.63
N VAL A 138 -2.24 -8.60 0.10
CA VAL A 138 -2.32 -10.04 0.32
C VAL A 138 -1.10 -10.43 1.17
N PRO A 139 -1.30 -10.97 2.39
CA PRO A 139 -0.21 -11.33 3.28
C PRO A 139 0.66 -12.45 2.69
N TRP A 140 1.96 -12.37 2.88
CA TRP A 140 2.93 -13.34 2.33
C TRP A 140 2.73 -14.75 2.89
N GLU A 141 2.09 -14.89 4.05
CA GLU A 141 1.73 -16.17 4.67
C GLU A 141 0.83 -17.03 3.77
N LEU A 142 0.07 -16.42 2.85
CA LEU A 142 -0.77 -17.12 1.88
C LEU A 142 0.00 -17.63 0.67
N PHE A 143 1.25 -17.20 0.50
CA PHE A 143 2.03 -17.57 -0.65
C PHE A 143 2.58 -18.99 -0.44
N PRO A 144 2.62 -19.83 -1.50
CA PRO A 144 3.32 -21.10 -1.41
C PRO A 144 4.79 -20.83 -1.08
N LYS A 145 5.42 -21.73 -0.31
CA LYS A 145 6.84 -21.60 0.08
C LYS A 145 7.76 -21.48 -1.13
N GLU A 146 7.44 -22.23 -2.18
CA GLU A 146 8.19 -22.26 -3.43
C GLU A 146 7.23 -22.19 -4.61
N VAL A 147 7.68 -21.56 -5.70
CA VAL A 147 6.95 -21.54 -6.98
C VAL A 147 7.87 -21.91 -8.13
N THR A 148 7.29 -22.45 -9.19
CA THR A 148 8.01 -22.71 -10.44
C THR A 148 8.01 -21.45 -11.29
N VAL A 149 9.19 -20.93 -11.62
CA VAL A 149 9.36 -19.72 -12.44
C VAL A 149 10.32 -19.98 -13.60
N PRO A 150 10.14 -19.28 -14.74
CA PRO A 150 11.09 -19.34 -15.84
C PRO A 150 12.40 -18.65 -15.47
N LYS A 151 13.53 -19.27 -15.84
CA LYS A 151 14.88 -18.72 -15.74
C LYS A 151 15.64 -19.05 -17.03
N GLY A 152 15.59 -18.12 -17.99
CA GLY A 152 15.99 -18.42 -19.37
C GLY A 152 14.99 -19.39 -20.00
N ASP A 153 15.49 -20.45 -20.63
CA ASP A 153 14.66 -21.47 -21.29
C ASP A 153 14.20 -22.59 -20.34
N GLU A 154 14.59 -22.54 -19.06
CA GLU A 154 14.30 -23.56 -18.06
C GLU A 154 13.24 -23.10 -17.05
N LEU A 155 12.48 -24.06 -16.52
CA LEU A 155 11.61 -23.85 -15.36
C LEU A 155 12.34 -24.33 -14.11
N ILE A 156 12.51 -23.44 -13.15
CA ILE A 156 13.14 -23.76 -11.87
C ILE A 156 12.13 -23.58 -10.73
N LYS A 157 12.29 -24.38 -9.68
CA LYS A 157 11.61 -24.18 -8.41
C LYS A 157 12.45 -23.23 -7.56
N GLU A 158 11.86 -22.17 -7.04
CA GLU A 158 12.55 -21.15 -6.24
C GLU A 158 11.69 -20.76 -5.03
N ASP A 159 12.35 -20.43 -3.91
CA ASP A 159 11.69 -19.92 -2.72
C ASP A 159 10.97 -18.60 -3.04
N THR A 160 9.69 -18.51 -2.70
CA THR A 160 8.85 -17.36 -3.05
C THR A 160 9.36 -16.05 -2.46
N LYS A 161 9.96 -16.11 -1.26
CA LYS A 161 10.60 -14.94 -0.64
C LYS A 161 11.77 -14.38 -1.48
N ASN A 162 12.45 -15.19 -2.29
CA ASN A 162 13.59 -14.74 -3.10
C ASN A 162 13.18 -14.06 -4.41
N LEU A 163 11.90 -14.15 -4.77
CA LEU A 163 11.36 -13.69 -6.04
C LEU A 163 10.91 -12.23 -6.05
N PHE A 164 11.07 -11.51 -4.94
CA PHE A 164 10.83 -10.07 -4.88
C PHE A 164 11.94 -9.29 -5.61
N PRO A 165 11.61 -8.22 -6.36
CA PRO A 165 10.27 -7.69 -6.62
C PRO A 165 9.54 -8.35 -7.81
N GLU A 166 10.21 -9.17 -8.61
CA GLU A 166 9.70 -9.56 -9.94
C GLU A 166 8.40 -10.35 -9.90
N LEU A 167 8.23 -11.27 -8.94
CA LEU A 167 6.96 -11.98 -8.80
C LEU A 167 5.83 -11.05 -8.35
N ALA A 168 6.09 -10.10 -7.46
CA ALA A 168 5.11 -9.10 -7.05
C ALA A 168 4.63 -8.26 -8.25
N ARG A 169 5.57 -7.82 -9.10
CA ARG A 169 5.26 -7.09 -10.34
C ARG A 169 4.40 -7.91 -11.28
N THR A 170 4.78 -9.17 -11.49
CA THR A 170 4.05 -10.10 -12.37
C THR A 170 2.62 -10.32 -11.88
N LEU A 171 2.43 -10.52 -10.57
CA LEU A 171 1.10 -10.67 -9.96
C LEU A 171 0.28 -9.38 -10.13
N ALA A 172 0.87 -8.22 -9.89
CA ALA A 172 0.16 -6.95 -10.04
C ALA A 172 -0.22 -6.66 -11.51
N SER A 173 0.66 -6.94 -12.47
CA SER A 173 0.36 -6.86 -13.91
C SER A 173 -0.74 -7.84 -14.33
N TYR A 174 -0.72 -9.07 -13.80
CA TYR A 174 -1.78 -10.04 -14.04
C TYR A 174 -3.13 -9.55 -13.52
N ILE A 175 -3.16 -8.99 -12.31
CA ILE A 175 -4.38 -8.42 -11.72
C ILE A 175 -4.89 -7.26 -12.56
N ALA A 176 -4.02 -6.31 -12.95
CA ALA A 176 -4.38 -5.20 -13.83
C ALA A 176 -4.99 -5.70 -15.15
N TYR A 177 -4.32 -6.64 -15.83
CA TYR A 177 -4.84 -7.26 -17.05
C TYR A 177 -6.23 -7.90 -16.86
N LYS A 178 -6.46 -8.55 -15.71
CA LYS A 178 -7.74 -9.23 -15.43
C LYS A 178 -8.90 -8.28 -15.16
N ILE A 179 -8.66 -7.06 -14.69
CA ILE A 179 -9.71 -6.09 -14.38
C ILE A 179 -9.90 -5.02 -15.46
N GLU A 180 -9.01 -4.96 -16.45
CA GLU A 180 -8.95 -3.86 -17.43
C GLU A 180 -10.26 -3.66 -18.18
N GLU A 181 -10.85 -4.74 -18.69
CA GLU A 181 -12.07 -4.66 -19.50
C GLU A 181 -13.27 -4.14 -18.69
N ASP A 182 -13.44 -4.63 -17.46
CA ASP A 182 -14.55 -4.22 -16.59
C ASP A 182 -14.37 -2.79 -16.09
N LEU A 183 -13.13 -2.38 -15.82
CA LEU A 183 -12.81 -1.00 -15.48
C LEU A 183 -13.08 -0.06 -16.65
N LYS A 184 -12.72 -0.45 -17.89
CA LYS A 184 -13.01 0.32 -19.11
C LYS A 184 -14.51 0.52 -19.30
N LYS A 185 -15.30 -0.55 -19.19
CA LYS A 185 -16.77 -0.48 -19.27
C LYS A 185 -17.35 0.44 -18.20
N PHE A 186 -16.81 0.42 -16.99
CA PHE A 186 -17.24 1.33 -15.92
C PHE A 186 -16.96 2.79 -16.25
N ILE A 187 -15.77 3.10 -16.77
CA ILE A 187 -15.40 4.46 -17.17
C ILE A 187 -16.33 4.95 -18.30
N GLU A 188 -16.51 4.17 -19.36
CA GLU A 188 -17.36 4.52 -20.53
C GLU A 188 -18.84 4.72 -20.16
N ARG A 189 -19.32 4.08 -19.09
CA ARG A 189 -20.71 4.22 -18.62
C ARG A 189 -20.96 5.46 -17.78
N ASN A 190 -19.93 6.00 -17.15
CA ASN A 190 -20.08 7.03 -16.11
C ASN A 190 -19.46 8.39 -16.52
N TRP A 191 -18.66 8.43 -17.58
CA TRP A 191 -18.01 9.66 -18.07
C TRP A 191 -18.05 9.78 -19.59
N ASP A 192 -18.10 11.01 -20.08
CA ASP A 192 -17.78 11.31 -21.47
C ASP A 192 -16.26 11.19 -21.69
N ILE A 193 -15.87 10.44 -22.73
CA ILE A 193 -14.46 10.11 -22.97
C ILE A 193 -13.64 11.34 -23.41
N ASN A 194 -14.24 12.30 -24.11
CA ASN A 194 -13.51 13.51 -24.49
C ASN A 194 -13.33 14.44 -23.29
N GLU A 195 -14.34 14.55 -22.44
CA GLU A 195 -14.25 15.34 -21.20
C GLU A 195 -13.19 14.78 -20.26
N ILE A 196 -13.15 13.46 -20.03
CA ILE A 196 -12.18 12.86 -19.11
C ILE A 196 -10.74 12.96 -19.62
N ILE A 197 -10.51 12.83 -20.93
CA ILE A 197 -9.20 13.04 -21.57
C ILE A 197 -8.70 14.47 -21.31
N ASN A 198 -9.59 15.46 -21.47
CA ASN A 198 -9.27 16.86 -21.22
C ASN A 198 -9.01 17.13 -19.72
N GLU A 199 -9.85 16.61 -18.82
CA GLU A 199 -9.68 16.76 -17.37
C GLU A 199 -8.33 16.20 -16.89
N TYR A 200 -7.94 15.04 -17.43
CA TYR A 200 -6.67 14.42 -17.10
C TYR A 200 -5.46 15.02 -17.82
N ASN A 201 -5.68 15.92 -18.80
CA ASN A 201 -4.68 16.49 -19.70
C ASN A 201 -3.90 15.43 -20.48
N LEU A 202 -4.62 14.47 -21.07
CA LEU A 202 -4.04 13.38 -21.86
C LEU A 202 -3.93 13.80 -23.33
N ASN A 203 -2.76 13.59 -23.93
CA ASN A 203 -2.51 13.86 -25.36
C ASN A 203 -2.74 12.61 -26.21
N ILE A 204 -3.97 12.08 -26.20
CA ILE A 204 -4.37 10.85 -26.89
C ILE A 204 -5.74 10.99 -27.57
N LEU A 205 -6.03 10.11 -28.52
CA LEU A 205 -7.38 9.99 -29.11
C LEU A 205 -8.31 9.14 -28.21
N PRO A 206 -9.63 9.33 -28.25
CA PRO A 206 -10.60 8.56 -27.45
C PRO A 206 -10.44 7.04 -27.53
N GLU A 207 -10.19 6.50 -28.71
CA GLU A 207 -9.99 5.07 -28.94
C GLU A 207 -8.70 4.51 -28.32
N GLN A 208 -7.74 5.38 -27.97
CA GLN A 208 -6.49 5.02 -27.34
C GLN A 208 -6.57 5.05 -25.81
N LEU A 209 -7.70 5.46 -25.23
CA LEU A 209 -7.87 5.51 -23.78
C LEU A 209 -7.85 4.09 -23.19
N SER A 210 -6.74 3.75 -22.54
CA SER A 210 -6.69 2.71 -21.52
C SER A 210 -7.16 3.27 -20.17
N PRO A 211 -7.91 2.48 -19.36
CA PRO A 211 -8.22 2.84 -17.97
C PRO A 211 -7.00 3.23 -17.14
N PHE A 212 -5.85 2.64 -17.42
CA PHE A 212 -4.61 2.87 -16.68
C PHE A 212 -3.95 4.23 -16.97
N HIS A 213 -4.52 5.04 -17.89
CA HIS A 213 -4.20 6.48 -17.94
C HIS A 213 -4.88 7.28 -16.83
N LEU A 214 -5.94 6.72 -16.22
CA LEU A 214 -6.79 7.40 -15.23
C LEU A 214 -6.56 6.91 -13.81
N ILE A 215 -6.05 5.68 -13.67
CA ILE A 215 -5.68 5.05 -12.39
C ILE A 215 -4.24 4.52 -12.50
N GLU A 216 -3.41 4.88 -11.54
CA GLU A 216 -2.09 4.28 -11.37
C GLU A 216 -2.25 3.02 -10.52
N ILE A 217 -1.84 1.88 -11.07
CA ILE A 217 -1.66 0.63 -10.33
C ILE A 217 -0.17 0.43 -10.22
N ASP A 218 0.39 0.69 -9.04
CA ASP A 218 1.81 0.97 -8.90
C ASP A 218 2.68 -0.30 -8.91
N THR A 219 2.80 -0.90 -10.11
CA THR A 219 3.55 -2.13 -10.35
C THR A 219 5.04 -1.86 -10.56
N ILE A 220 5.39 -0.65 -11.02
CA ILE A 220 6.76 -0.27 -11.39
C ILE A 220 7.57 0.14 -10.15
N LEU A 221 6.95 0.79 -9.17
CA LEU A 221 7.65 1.25 -7.96
C LEU A 221 7.96 0.12 -6.96
N ILE A 222 7.40 -1.08 -7.14
CA ILE A 222 7.75 -2.27 -6.37
C ILE A 222 9.22 -2.58 -6.63
N SER A 223 10.07 -2.14 -5.70
CA SER A 223 11.52 -2.24 -5.74
C SER A 223 12.00 -2.70 -4.37
N SER A 224 13.23 -3.20 -4.28
CA SER A 224 13.73 -3.65 -2.97
C SER A 224 13.77 -2.48 -1.98
N ARG A 225 13.30 -2.75 -0.76
CA ARG A 225 13.11 -1.79 0.34
C ARG A 225 12.14 -0.66 -0.01
N HIS A 226 11.21 -0.92 -0.94
CA HIS A 226 10.09 -0.03 -1.19
C HIS A 226 9.21 0.10 0.06
N LEU A 227 8.83 1.33 0.36
CA LEU A 227 8.00 1.66 1.52
C LEU A 227 6.63 2.12 1.06
N PHE A 228 5.59 1.67 1.75
CA PHE A 228 4.24 2.19 1.59
C PHE A 228 3.77 2.81 2.91
N ARG A 229 2.82 3.75 2.84
CA ARG A 229 2.28 4.40 4.04
C ARG A 229 1.67 3.37 4.98
N MET A 230 2.11 3.35 6.23
CA MET A 230 1.63 2.40 7.23
C MET A 230 0.14 2.66 7.55
N PRO A 231 -0.65 1.62 7.87
CA PRO A 231 -1.94 1.79 8.53
C PRO A 231 -1.87 2.79 9.69
N TYR A 232 -2.89 3.62 9.81
CA TYR A 232 -3.04 4.70 10.78
C TYR A 232 -1.97 5.81 10.76
N SER A 233 -1.06 5.79 9.79
CA SER A 233 -0.22 6.95 9.50
C SER A 233 -1.04 8.06 8.86
N ILE A 234 -0.70 9.31 9.16
CA ILE A 234 -1.23 10.46 8.45
C ILE A 234 -0.62 10.57 7.05
N ASN A 235 -1.43 11.06 6.11
CA ASN A 235 -1.00 11.57 4.82
C ASN A 235 -0.62 13.04 4.98
N GLU A 236 0.66 13.35 4.77
CA GLU A 236 1.26 14.67 4.95
C GLU A 236 0.63 15.77 4.07
N LYS A 237 0.05 15.39 2.91
CA LYS A 237 -0.54 16.33 1.96
C LYS A 237 -1.98 16.68 2.32
N THR A 238 -2.76 15.70 2.80
CA THR A 238 -4.20 15.86 3.05
C THR A 238 -4.54 16.01 4.53
N GLY A 239 -3.64 15.61 5.43
CA GLY A 239 -3.88 15.53 6.87
C GLY A 239 -4.77 14.36 7.31
N ARG A 240 -5.23 13.51 6.38
CA ARG A 240 -6.11 12.36 6.67
C ARG A 240 -5.32 11.13 7.09
N ILE A 241 -5.95 10.27 7.88
CA ILE A 241 -5.39 9.01 8.35
C ILE A 241 -5.50 7.94 7.25
N SER A 242 -4.47 7.11 7.12
CA SER A 242 -4.54 5.90 6.29
C SER A 242 -5.25 4.78 7.04
N ILE A 243 -6.56 4.64 6.88
CA ILE A 243 -7.36 3.75 7.70
C ILE A 243 -7.62 2.40 7.01
N PRO A 244 -7.41 1.26 7.68
CA PRO A 244 -7.97 -0.03 7.25
C PRO A 244 -9.49 0.04 7.14
N ILE A 245 -10.05 -0.70 6.20
CA ILE A 245 -11.50 -0.81 6.00
C ILE A 245 -11.88 -2.27 5.77
N ASP A 246 -13.12 -2.65 6.07
CA ASP A 246 -13.63 -3.97 5.68
C ASP A 246 -13.70 -4.01 4.13
N PRO A 247 -13.15 -5.04 3.45
CA PRO A 247 -13.29 -5.19 2.01
C PRO A 247 -14.72 -5.02 1.49
N LYS A 248 -15.75 -5.39 2.27
CA LYS A 248 -17.17 -5.25 1.92
C LYS A 248 -17.64 -3.79 1.85
N ASP A 249 -17.01 -2.91 2.62
CA ASP A 249 -17.39 -1.50 2.72
C ASP A 249 -16.63 -0.61 1.71
N THR A 250 -15.77 -1.21 0.87
CA THR A 250 -14.99 -0.48 -0.15
C THR A 250 -15.88 0.40 -1.03
N ASP A 251 -17.03 -0.10 -1.47
CA ASP A 251 -17.91 0.61 -2.40
C ASP A 251 -18.64 1.80 -1.76
N THR A 252 -18.85 1.79 -0.44
CA THR A 252 -19.54 2.85 0.30
C THR A 252 -18.58 3.77 1.06
N PHE A 253 -17.28 3.51 0.99
CA PHE A 253 -16.28 4.25 1.73
C PHE A 253 -16.28 5.76 1.42
N ASN A 254 -16.35 6.57 2.49
CA ASN A 254 -16.23 8.03 2.44
C ASN A 254 -14.92 8.49 3.11
N PRO A 255 -14.01 9.17 2.39
CA PRO A 255 -12.77 9.72 2.94
C PRO A 255 -12.91 10.65 4.16
N GLU A 256 -14.09 11.23 4.40
CA GLU A 256 -14.33 12.11 5.56
C GLU A 256 -14.17 11.38 6.90
N ILE A 257 -14.45 10.08 6.96
CA ILE A 257 -14.28 9.30 8.20
C ILE A 257 -12.81 9.15 8.62
N ALA A 258 -11.88 9.47 7.71
CA ALA A 258 -10.44 9.45 7.95
C ALA A 258 -9.88 10.78 8.46
N ASP A 259 -10.73 11.76 8.78
CA ASP A 259 -10.30 13.02 9.39
C ASP A 259 -9.77 12.79 10.81
N ILE A 260 -8.57 13.30 11.09
CA ILE A 260 -7.88 13.13 12.37
C ILE A 260 -8.67 13.68 13.57
N ASP A 261 -9.53 14.68 13.35
CA ASP A 261 -10.31 15.31 14.40
C ASP A 261 -11.60 14.51 14.74
N TYR A 262 -12.08 13.66 13.82
CA TYR A 262 -13.35 12.91 13.95
C TYR A 262 -13.22 11.39 13.86
N TYR A 263 -12.01 10.86 13.67
CA TYR A 263 -11.78 9.44 13.51
C TYR A 263 -12.23 8.63 14.72
N VAL A 264 -12.89 7.49 14.44
CA VAL A 264 -13.31 6.49 15.41
C VAL A 264 -12.65 5.17 15.04
N TYR A 265 -12.01 4.53 16.02
CA TYR A 265 -11.38 3.22 15.82
C TYR A 265 -12.43 2.11 15.73
N GLU A 266 -12.40 1.33 14.66
CA GLU A 266 -13.37 0.26 14.37
C GLU A 266 -12.82 -1.15 14.62
N GLY A 267 -11.57 -1.30 15.07
CA GLY A 267 -11.02 -2.62 15.39
C GLY A 267 -10.69 -3.49 14.20
N ILE A 268 -10.46 -2.90 13.02
CA ILE A 268 -10.09 -3.63 11.79
C ILE A 268 -8.58 -3.55 11.63
N PRO A 269 -7.81 -4.55 12.10
CA PRO A 269 -6.36 -4.51 11.95
C PRO A 269 -5.95 -4.99 10.55
N PHE A 270 -4.90 -4.36 10.01
CA PHE A 270 -4.35 -4.65 8.69
C PHE A 270 -3.03 -5.40 8.84
N LEU A 271 -2.87 -6.62 8.31
CA LEU A 271 -1.60 -7.38 8.39
C LEU A 271 -1.06 -7.61 9.82
N THR A 272 -1.91 -7.97 10.78
CA THR A 272 -1.50 -8.22 12.18
C THR A 272 -1.60 -9.69 12.62
N GLU A 273 -1.61 -10.64 11.68
CA GLU A 273 -1.61 -12.08 11.99
C GLU A 273 -0.20 -12.66 11.95
#